data_AF-A0A7S3UP72-F1
#
_entry.id   AF-A0A7S3UP72-F1
#
_cell.length_a   1.000
_cell.length_b   1.000
_cell.length_c   1.000
_cell.angle_alpha   90.00
_cell.angle_beta   90.00
_cell.angle_gamma   90.00
#
_symmetry.space_group_name_H-M   'P 1'
#
loop_
_entity.id
_entity.type
_entity.pdbx_description
1 polymer ?
#
loop_
_entity_poly.entity_id
_entity_poly.type
_entity_poly.pdbx_seq_one_letter_code
_entity_poly.pdbx_strand_id
1 'polypeptide(L)'
;GSKFQRSTLGNHLVTLPDNKGFGELALIKEGATRATAALCARPTELIEVGPELYARTLRPFHLDQANVGDAFRLLQSFKLFEGLGGRATTDLAYRLELATYP
;
A
#
# COMPACT_ATOMS: atom_id res chain seq x y z
N GLY A 1 12.22 -33.32 -8.80
CA GLY A 1 11.06 -32.45 -9.06
C GLY A 1 9.89 -32.91 -8.21
N SER A 2 9.67 -32.26 -7.07
CA SER A 2 8.55 -32.59 -6.18
C SER A 2 7.26 -31.97 -6.71
N LYS A 3 6.35 -32.83 -7.16
CA LYS A 3 4.99 -32.45 -7.52
C LYS A 3 4.29 -31.92 -6.27
N PHE A 4 4.07 -30.61 -6.19
CA PHE A 4 3.13 -30.03 -5.24
C PHE A 4 1.76 -30.67 -5.45
N GLN A 5 1.25 -31.33 -4.42
CA GLN A 5 -0.03 -32.01 -4.41
C GLN A 5 -1.14 -30.96 -4.63
N ARG A 6 -1.76 -30.99 -5.79
CA ARG A 6 -2.75 -30.01 -6.30
C ARG A 6 -4.10 -30.03 -5.57
N SER A 7 -4.26 -30.72 -4.43
CA SER A 7 -5.59 -31.23 -4.05
C SER A 7 -6.30 -30.58 -2.86
N THR A 8 -5.87 -29.43 -2.31
CA THR A 8 -6.65 -28.74 -1.25
C THR A 8 -6.65 -27.21 -1.30
N LEU A 9 -5.73 -26.57 -2.02
CA LEU A 9 -5.51 -25.12 -1.93
C LEU A 9 -5.91 -24.34 -3.19
N GLY A 10 -6.55 -25.00 -4.16
CA GLY A 10 -7.01 -24.39 -5.41
C GLY A 10 -5.92 -24.20 -6.46
N ASN A 11 -6.12 -23.22 -7.35
CA ASN A 11 -5.21 -22.93 -8.47
C ASN A 11 -4.02 -22.08 -8.01
N HIS A 12 -2.85 -22.34 -8.60
CA HIS A 12 -1.68 -21.47 -8.43
C HIS A 12 -1.94 -20.13 -9.12
N LEU A 13 -1.68 -19.04 -8.40
CA LEU A 13 -1.82 -17.67 -8.92
C LEU A 13 -0.47 -17.06 -9.28
N VAL A 14 0.48 -17.10 -8.34
CA VAL A 14 1.77 -16.44 -8.48
C VAL A 14 2.79 -17.03 -7.52
N THR A 15 4.07 -16.92 -7.88
CA THR A 15 5.20 -17.18 -6.99
C THR A 15 5.85 -15.86 -6.63
N LEU A 16 5.96 -15.57 -5.33
CA LEU A 16 6.58 -14.33 -4.85
C LEU A 16 8.10 -14.53 -4.68
N PRO A 17 8.95 -13.65 -5.24
CA PRO A 17 10.38 -13.66 -4.97
C PRO A 17 10.69 -13.08 -3.59
N ASP A 18 11.94 -13.21 -3.18
CA ASP A 18 12.43 -12.64 -1.91
C ASP A 18 12.19 -11.13 -1.84
N ASN A 19 12.03 -10.61 -0.62
CA ASN A 19 11.76 -9.19 -0.33
C ASN A 19 10.43 -8.66 -0.90
N LYS A 20 9.48 -9.55 -1.22
CA LYS A 20 8.10 -9.17 -1.55
C LYS A 20 7.15 -9.56 -0.42
N GLY A 21 6.05 -8.83 -0.30
CA GLY A 21 4.99 -9.05 0.68
C GLY A 21 3.66 -9.42 0.02
N PHE A 22 2.71 -9.83 0.86
CA PHE A 22 1.33 -10.12 0.49
C PHE A 22 0.39 -9.89 1.69
N GLY A 23 -0.90 -9.74 1.44
CA GLY A 23 -1.91 -9.68 2.50
C GLY A 23 -2.20 -8.26 3.02
N GLU A 24 -1.77 -7.23 2.29
CA GLU A 24 -1.97 -5.82 2.61
C GLU A 24 -3.44 -5.43 2.80
N LEU A 25 -4.36 -6.11 2.11
CA LEU A 25 -5.80 -5.88 2.29
C LEU A 25 -6.29 -6.17 3.71
N ALA A 26 -5.67 -7.14 4.41
CA ALA A 26 -6.01 -7.46 5.79
C ALA A 26 -5.61 -6.35 6.78
N LEU A 27 -4.71 -5.44 6.38
CA LEU A 27 -4.29 -4.30 7.21
C LEU A 27 -5.24 -3.11 7.08
N ILE A 28 -5.94 -3.01 5.94
CA ILE A 28 -6.74 -1.82 5.60
C ILE A 28 -8.23 -2.08 5.88
N LYS A 29 -8.71 -3.29 5.60
CA LYS A 29 -10.13 -3.62 5.68
C LYS A 29 -10.42 -4.51 6.89
N GLU A 30 -11.17 -3.97 7.83
CA GLU A 30 -11.70 -4.73 8.97
C GLU A 30 -12.62 -5.86 8.46
N GLY A 31 -12.41 -7.08 8.98
CA GLY A 31 -13.15 -8.27 8.55
C GLY A 31 -12.80 -8.79 7.16
N ALA A 32 -11.65 -8.40 6.57
CA ALA A 32 -11.17 -8.99 5.34
C ALA A 32 -11.01 -10.52 5.47
N THR A 33 -11.76 -11.26 4.66
CA THR A 33 -11.65 -12.72 4.60
C THR A 33 -10.43 -13.11 3.77
N ARG A 34 -9.67 -14.08 4.27
CA ARG A 34 -8.50 -14.60 3.54
C ARG A 34 -8.94 -15.35 2.29
N ALA A 35 -8.66 -14.79 1.12
CA ALA A 35 -9.04 -15.37 -0.18
C ALA A 35 -7.94 -16.25 -0.81
N THR A 36 -6.73 -16.22 -0.27
CA THR A 36 -5.57 -16.94 -0.82
C THR A 36 -4.83 -17.73 0.26
N ALA A 37 -4.23 -18.85 -0.14
CA ALA A 37 -3.30 -19.60 0.69
C ALA A 37 -1.86 -19.32 0.22
N ALA A 38 -0.96 -19.09 1.17
CA ALA A 38 0.46 -18.92 0.91
C ALA A 38 1.21 -20.18 1.34
N LEU A 39 2.13 -20.65 0.51
CA LEU A 39 2.92 -21.85 0.76
C LEU A 39 4.40 -21.57 0.49
N CYS A 40 5.25 -21.93 1.45
CA CYS A 40 6.69 -21.71 1.32
C CYS A 40 7.30 -22.83 0.47
N ALA A 41 7.98 -22.46 -0.62
CA ALA A 41 8.65 -23.42 -1.50
C ALA A 41 10.01 -23.91 -0.94
N ARG A 42 10.57 -23.17 0.02
CA ARG A 42 11.84 -23.43 0.69
C ARG A 42 11.77 -22.88 2.13
N PRO A 43 12.75 -23.17 3.01
CA PRO A 43 12.88 -22.46 4.28
C PRO A 43 12.92 -20.95 4.05
N THR A 44 11.98 -20.22 4.63
CA THR A 44 11.76 -18.78 4.41
C THR A 44 11.47 -18.10 5.73
N GLU A 45 12.05 -16.92 5.94
CA GLU A 45 11.70 -16.02 7.04
C GLU A 45 10.75 -14.94 6.52
N LEU A 46 9.72 -14.64 7.29
CA LEU A 46 8.74 -13.61 6.98
C LEU A 46 8.65 -12.62 8.14
N ILE A 47 8.54 -11.34 7.80
CA ILE A 47 8.25 -10.29 8.77
C ILE A 47 6.76 -10.01 8.72
N GLU A 48 6.06 -10.29 9.81
CA GLU A 48 4.64 -9.98 9.96
C GLU A 48 4.45 -8.55 10.44
N VAL A 49 3.55 -7.82 9.79
CA VAL A 49 3.07 -6.52 10.25
C VAL A 49 1.62 -6.70 10.69
N GLY A 50 1.34 -6.50 11.97
CA GLY A 50 -0.02 -6.57 12.49
C GLY A 50 -0.85 -5.32 12.17
N PRO A 51 -2.20 -5.41 12.13
CA PRO A 51 -3.08 -4.27 11.86
C PRO A 51 -2.89 -3.11 12.85
N GLU A 52 -2.68 -3.41 14.13
CA GLU A 52 -2.45 -2.40 15.17
C GLU A 52 -1.14 -1.65 14.98
N LEU A 53 -0.07 -2.39 14.64
CA LEU A 53 1.24 -1.81 14.36
C LEU A 53 1.15 -0.92 13.12
N TYR A 54 0.49 -1.40 12.06
CA TYR A 54 0.23 -0.63 10.85
C TYR A 54 -0.56 0.65 11.14
N ALA A 55 -1.66 0.55 11.87
CA ALA A 55 -2.52 1.67 12.21
C ALA A 55 -1.79 2.75 13.02
N ARG A 56 -0.91 2.36 13.95
CA ARG A 56 -0.17 3.28 14.82
C ARG A 56 1.05 3.92 14.16
N THR A 57 1.66 3.24 13.18
CA THR A 57 2.94 3.68 12.60
C THR A 57 2.81 4.07 11.14
N LEU A 58 2.46 3.14 10.26
CA LEU A 58 2.53 3.30 8.81
C LEU A 58 1.30 3.97 8.20
N ARG A 59 0.12 3.83 8.81
CA ARG A 59 -1.12 4.42 8.32
C ARG A 59 -1.05 5.96 8.24
N PRO A 60 -0.54 6.70 9.25
CA PRO A 60 -0.30 8.13 9.13
C PRO A 60 0.61 8.49 7.95
N PHE A 61 1.74 7.79 7.77
CA PHE A 61 2.65 8.06 6.65
C PHE A 61 2.01 7.79 5.28
N HIS A 62 1.22 6.72 5.15
CA HIS A 62 0.55 6.42 3.88
C HIS A 62 -0.61 7.38 3.59
N LEU A 63 -1.35 7.81 4.61
CA LEU A 63 -2.39 8.83 4.45
C LEU A 63 -1.76 10.17 4.06
N ASP A 64 -0.67 10.57 4.70
CA ASP A 64 0.07 11.78 4.33
C ASP A 64 0.57 11.70 2.88
N GLN A 65 1.15 10.57 2.46
CA GLN A 65 1.60 10.40 1.08
C GLN A 65 0.46 10.39 0.05
N ALA A 66 -0.66 9.73 0.35
CA ALA A 66 -1.83 9.70 -0.52
C ALA A 66 -2.46 11.09 -0.67
N ASN A 67 -2.65 11.79 0.46
CA ASN A 67 -3.16 13.15 0.49
C ASN A 67 -2.23 14.13 -0.26
N VAL A 68 -0.91 13.98 -0.10
CA VAL A 68 0.08 14.78 -0.86
C VAL A 68 0.02 14.46 -2.34
N GLY A 69 -0.17 13.19 -2.72
CA GLY A 69 -0.36 12.79 -4.12
C GLY A 69 -1.61 13.42 -4.76
N ASP A 70 -2.72 13.43 -4.03
CA ASP A 70 -3.97 14.05 -4.49
C ASP A 70 -3.87 15.58 -4.52
N ALA A 71 -3.25 16.19 -3.51
CA ALA A 71 -2.95 17.62 -3.48
C ALA A 71 -2.02 18.04 -4.63
N PHE A 72 -1.01 17.22 -4.95
CA PHE A 72 -0.12 17.45 -6.09
C PHE A 72 -0.88 17.43 -7.43
N ARG A 73 -1.76 16.43 -7.64
CA ARG A 73 -2.61 16.37 -8.84
C ARG A 73 -3.57 17.55 -8.92
N LEU A 74 -4.14 17.96 -7.79
CA LEU A 74 -5.00 19.15 -7.70
C LEU A 74 -4.22 20.40 -8.12
N LEU A 75 -3.02 20.61 -7.57
CA LEU A 75 -2.17 21.75 -7.92
C LEU A 75 -1.81 21.77 -9.41
N GLN A 76 -1.49 20.62 -10.00
CA GLN A 76 -1.21 20.53 -11.44
C GLN A 76 -2.43 20.84 -12.33
N SER A 77 -3.65 20.79 -11.79
CA SER A 77 -4.86 21.10 -12.57
C SER A 77 -5.12 22.61 -12.69
N PHE A 78 -4.52 23.45 -11.83
CA PHE A 78 -4.67 24.90 -11.91
C PHE A 78 -3.60 25.52 -12.81
N LYS A 79 -4.05 26.33 -13.78
CA LYS A 79 -3.17 27.11 -14.67
C LYS A 79 -2.18 28.02 -13.92
N LEU A 80 -2.53 28.43 -12.70
CA LEU A 80 -1.68 29.24 -11.82
C LEU A 80 -0.34 28.54 -11.51
N PHE A 81 -0.32 27.20 -11.47
CA PHE A 81 0.83 26.40 -11.06
C PHE A 81 1.51 25.65 -12.23
N GLU A 82 1.11 25.90 -13.47
CA GLU A 82 1.59 25.21 -14.68
C GLU A 82 3.10 25.41 -14.92
N GLY A 83 3.67 26.52 -14.45
CA GLY A 83 5.10 26.84 -14.54
C GLY A 83 5.93 26.44 -13.32
N LEU A 84 5.32 25.91 -12.25
CA LEU A 84 6.05 25.45 -11.08
C LEU A 84 6.71 24.11 -11.37
N GLY A 85 8.04 24.05 -11.23
CA GLY A 85 8.79 22.80 -11.35
C GLY A 85 8.33 21.78 -10.32
N GLY A 86 8.41 20.48 -10.67
CA GLY A 86 7.84 19.39 -9.86
C GLY A 86 8.20 19.44 -8.37
N ARG A 87 9.43 19.81 -8.02
CA ARG A 87 9.88 19.93 -6.62
C ARG A 87 9.11 21.01 -5.83
N ALA A 88 8.84 22.15 -6.45
CA ALA A 88 8.13 23.25 -5.81
C ALA A 88 6.64 22.92 -5.67
N THR A 89 6.06 22.24 -6.66
CA THR A 89 4.67 21.74 -6.59
C THR A 89 4.50 20.67 -5.51
N THR A 90 5.48 19.78 -5.34
CA THR A 90 5.48 18.79 -4.25
C THR A 90 5.62 19.45 -2.88
N ASP A 91 6.51 20.44 -2.72
CA ASP A 91 6.64 21.17 -1.44
C ASP A 91 5.33 21.91 -1.09
N LEU A 92 4.66 22.48 -2.08
CA LEU A 92 3.37 23.14 -1.89
C LEU A 92 2.26 22.13 -1.55
N ALA A 93 2.26 20.94 -2.17
CA ALA A 93 1.35 19.85 -1.85
C ALA A 93 1.51 19.36 -0.40
N TYR A 94 2.74 19.34 0.12
CA TYR A 94 3.03 19.01 1.52
C TYR A 94 2.51 20.04 2.53
N ARG A 95 2.37 21.30 2.11
CA ARG A 95 1.91 22.40 2.97
C ARG A 95 0.40 22.63 2.91
N LEU A 96 -0.30 21.96 2.00
CA LEU A 96 -1.76 22.05 1.92
C LEU A 96 -2.38 21.28 3.09
N GLU A 97 -3.06 22.00 3.97
CA GLU A 97 -3.84 21.40 5.04
C GLU A 97 -5.27 21.13 4.56
N LEU A 98 -5.80 19.96 4.93
CA LEU A 98 -7.19 19.62 4.65
C LEU A 98 -8.09 20.36 5.64
N ALA A 99 -8.83 21.37 5.16
CA ALA A 99 -9.82 22.08 5.97
C ALA A 99 -11.20 21.43 5.78
N THR A 100 -11.79 20.93 6.86
CA THR A 100 -13.18 20.45 6.89
C THR A 100 -14.10 21.57 7.35
N TYR A 101 -15.15 21.85 6.57
CA TYR A 101 -16.20 22.79 6.95
C TYR A 101 -17.46 22.02 7.38
N PRO A 102 -18.22 22.53 8.38
CA PRO A 102 -19.44 21.90 8.88
C PRO A 102 -20.59 21.92 7.87
#